data_AF-A0AAD6KYE4-F1
#
_entry.id   AF-A0AAD6KYE4-F1
#
_cell.length_a   1.000
_cell.length_b   1.000
_cell.length_c   1.000
_cell.angle_alpha   90.00
_cell.angle_beta   90.00
_cell.angle_gamma   90.00
#
_symmetry.space_group_name_H-M   'P 1'
#
loop_
_entity.id
_entity.type
_entity.pdbx_description
1 polymer ?
#
loop_
_entity_poly.entity_id
_entity_poly.type
_entity_poly.pdbx_seq_one_letter_code
_entity_poly.pdbx_strand_id
1 'polypeptide(L)'
;MEISCKDFKVGRCEGQKVVDGETIPLVLQPLQPNKSDTKSLLSALMQNKDWFEQVLKRNSAVLLRGFDVKNAEDFNDIIEAFGWDEMRYTGAVVRTHVYKRVWTANEGPLSEVIHFHHEMVVVS
;
A
#
# COMPACT_ATOMS: atom_id res chain seq x y z
N MET A 1 -8.79 -7.29 19.86
CA MET A 1 -8.74 -5.81 19.98
C MET A 1 -9.40 -5.25 18.73
N GLU A 2 -10.34 -4.33 18.87
CA GLU A 2 -11.12 -3.83 17.72
C GLU A 2 -10.21 -3.04 16.76
N ILE A 3 -10.25 -3.37 15.47
CA ILE A 3 -9.57 -2.59 14.43
C ILE A 3 -10.44 -1.37 14.15
N SER A 4 -10.30 -0.32 14.97
CA SER A 4 -11.04 0.92 14.77
C SER A 4 -10.09 2.10 14.60
N CYS A 5 -10.39 2.94 13.61
CA CYS A 5 -9.80 4.24 13.39
C CYS A 5 -10.95 5.17 13.01
N LYS A 6 -10.93 6.41 13.49
CA LYS A 6 -11.99 7.38 13.23
C LYS A 6 -12.00 7.87 11.78
N ASP A 7 -10.93 7.65 11.03
CA ASP A 7 -10.76 8.18 9.67
C ASP A 7 -10.87 7.13 8.56
N PHE A 8 -10.93 5.84 8.91
CA PHE A 8 -11.05 4.75 7.95
C PHE A 8 -12.23 3.83 8.29
N LYS A 9 -12.92 3.38 7.25
CA LYS A 9 -13.89 2.29 7.33
C LYS A 9 -13.21 0.98 6.94
N VAL A 10 -13.39 -0.07 7.75
CA VAL A 10 -12.92 -1.42 7.39
C VAL A 10 -13.83 -1.99 6.29
N GLY A 11 -13.21 -2.41 5.18
CA GLY A 11 -13.86 -3.00 4.02
C GLY A 11 -13.60 -4.50 3.88
N ARG A 12 -13.92 -5.04 2.71
CA ARG A 12 -13.60 -6.41 2.28
C ARG A 12 -13.12 -6.42 0.84
N CYS A 13 -12.35 -7.44 0.48
CA CYS A 13 -12.00 -7.73 -0.91
C CYS A 13 -12.14 -9.23 -1.20
N GLU A 14 -12.32 -9.57 -2.47
CA GLU A 14 -12.24 -10.96 -2.92
C GLU A 14 -10.84 -11.53 -2.60
N GLY A 15 -10.78 -12.80 -2.21
CA GLY A 15 -9.54 -13.48 -1.85
C GLY A 15 -8.98 -13.15 -0.47
N GLN A 16 -9.59 -12.24 0.29
CA GLN A 16 -9.20 -11.93 1.67
C GLN A 16 -9.35 -13.16 2.57
N LYS A 17 -8.36 -13.41 3.43
CA LYS A 17 -8.33 -14.56 4.36
C LYS A 17 -8.21 -14.11 5.81
N VAL A 18 -8.52 -15.01 6.74
CA VAL A 18 -8.21 -14.85 8.16
C VAL A 18 -7.13 -15.87 8.52
N VAL A 19 -6.02 -15.38 9.07
CA VAL A 19 -4.88 -16.19 9.53
C VAL A 19 -4.59 -15.76 10.97
N ASP A 20 -4.58 -16.71 11.89
CA ASP A 20 -4.37 -16.47 13.33
C ASP A 20 -5.27 -15.37 13.93
N GLY A 21 -6.52 -15.30 13.45
CA GLY A 21 -7.50 -14.31 13.89
C GLY A 21 -7.38 -12.94 13.22
N GLU A 22 -6.37 -12.74 12.38
CA GLU A 22 -6.12 -11.49 11.68
C GLU A 22 -6.49 -11.57 10.21
N THR A 23 -7.10 -10.50 9.70
CA THR A 23 -7.52 -10.45 8.29
C THR A 23 -6.35 -10.03 7.40
N ILE A 24 -6.12 -10.75 6.30
CA ILE A 24 -5.03 -10.49 5.36
C ILE A 24 -5.59 -10.41 3.92
N PRO A 25 -5.39 -9.27 3.22
CA PRO A 25 -4.97 -7.98 3.76
C PRO A 25 -6.10 -7.34 4.59
N LEU A 26 -5.78 -6.40 5.48
CA LEU A 26 -6.78 -5.47 6.01
C LEU A 26 -7.18 -4.48 4.91
N VAL A 27 -8.48 -4.29 4.68
CA VAL A 27 -8.96 -3.32 3.67
C VAL A 27 -9.46 -2.07 4.37
N LEU A 28 -8.90 -0.92 4.02
CA LEU A 28 -9.30 0.39 4.51
C LEU A 28 -9.92 1.22 3.37
N GLN A 29 -11.07 1.80 3.65
CA GLN A 29 -11.87 2.61 2.72
C GLN A 29 -12.11 4.01 3.30
N PRO A 30 -12.46 5.01 2.45
CA PRO A 30 -12.93 6.29 2.94
C PRO A 30 -14.08 6.10 3.94
N LEU A 31 -14.00 6.80 5.07
CA LEU A 31 -15.07 6.76 6.07
C LEU A 31 -16.40 7.26 5.49
N GLN A 32 -16.33 8.30 4.66
CA GLN A 32 -17.48 8.93 4.00
C GLN A 32 -17.20 9.08 2.51
N PRO A 33 -18.21 8.95 1.62
CA PRO A 33 -18.03 9.05 0.17
C PRO A 33 -17.41 10.37 -0.30
N ASN A 34 -17.61 11.47 0.43
CA ASN A 34 -17.05 12.78 0.13
C ASN A 34 -15.62 13.00 0.65
N LYS A 35 -15.03 12.01 1.33
CA LYS A 35 -13.64 12.04 1.84
C LYS A 35 -12.75 11.03 1.13
N SER A 36 -13.04 10.74 -0.14
CA SER A 36 -12.27 9.81 -0.95
C SER A 36 -11.10 10.46 -1.69
N ASP A 37 -10.96 11.79 -1.67
CA ASP A 37 -9.89 12.48 -2.38
C ASP A 37 -8.50 12.22 -1.77
N THR A 38 -7.45 12.37 -2.58
CA THR A 38 -6.06 12.15 -2.15
C THR A 38 -5.67 12.99 -0.93
N LYS A 39 -6.12 14.25 -0.81
CA LYS A 39 -5.77 15.10 0.34
C LYS A 39 -6.39 14.58 1.63
N SER A 40 -7.65 14.14 1.57
CA SER A 40 -8.31 13.47 2.70
C SER A 40 -7.57 12.19 3.12
N LEU A 41 -7.12 11.38 2.15
CA LEU A 41 -6.30 10.19 2.43
C LEU A 41 -4.98 10.54 3.12
N LEU A 42 -4.22 11.49 2.58
CA LEU A 42 -2.95 11.93 3.17
C LEU A 42 -3.14 12.42 4.61
N SER A 43 -4.15 13.26 4.83
CA SER A 43 -4.49 13.77 6.15
C SER A 43 -4.81 12.63 7.13
N ALA A 44 -5.60 11.64 6.71
CA ALA A 44 -5.93 10.48 7.53
C ALA A 44 -4.70 9.61 7.84
N LEU A 45 -3.82 9.36 6.88
CA LEU A 45 -2.58 8.62 7.09
C LEU A 45 -1.63 9.33 8.06
N MET A 46 -1.44 10.64 7.88
CA MET A 46 -0.56 11.45 8.73
C MET A 46 -1.07 11.54 10.18
N GLN A 47 -2.39 11.69 10.37
CA GLN A 47 -3.00 11.75 11.70
C GLN A 47 -2.96 10.40 12.44
N ASN A 48 -2.92 9.29 11.70
CA ASN A 48 -3.02 7.94 12.26
C ASN A 48 -1.75 7.11 12.03
N LYS A 49 -0.57 7.75 11.88
CA LYS A 49 0.68 7.07 11.49
C LYS A 49 1.02 5.86 12.38
N ASP A 50 1.04 6.05 13.70
CA ASP A 50 1.38 4.96 14.64
C ASP A 50 0.35 3.83 14.62
N TRP A 51 -0.93 4.18 14.48
CA TRP A 51 -2.00 3.19 14.32
C TRP A 51 -1.84 2.41 13.02
N PHE A 52 -1.54 3.10 11.91
CA PHE A 52 -1.34 2.49 10.60
C PHE A 52 -0.18 1.47 10.64
N GLU A 53 0.94 1.83 11.26
CA GLU A 53 2.08 0.94 11.49
C GLU A 53 1.70 -0.32 12.27
N GLN A 54 0.92 -0.17 13.33
CA GLN A 54 0.47 -1.29 14.15
C GLN A 54 -0.44 -2.24 13.36
N VAL A 55 -1.41 -1.70 12.61
CA VAL A 55 -2.30 -2.55 11.80
C VAL A 55 -1.57 -3.19 10.63
N LEU A 56 -0.61 -2.51 10.01
CA LEU A 56 0.22 -3.08 8.95
C LEU A 56 1.00 -4.29 9.44
N LYS A 57 1.67 -4.17 10.60
CA LYS A 57 2.43 -5.28 11.21
C LYS A 57 1.52 -6.45 11.57
N ARG A 58 0.34 -6.17 12.14
CA ARG A 58 -0.60 -7.19 12.59
C ARG A 58 -1.29 -7.92 11.44
N ASN A 59 -1.66 -7.21 10.38
CA ASN A 59 -2.46 -7.73 9.28
C ASN A 59 -1.62 -8.15 8.06
N SER A 60 -0.29 -8.05 8.16
CA SER A 60 0.73 -8.38 7.14
C SER A 60 0.68 -7.56 5.85
N ALA A 61 -0.49 -7.04 5.47
CA ALA A 61 -0.72 -6.18 4.34
C ALA A 61 -1.97 -5.33 4.58
N VAL A 62 -1.95 -4.10 4.08
CA VAL A 62 -3.10 -3.18 4.11
C VAL A 62 -3.41 -2.73 2.68
N LEU A 63 -4.68 -2.82 2.29
CA LEU A 63 -5.19 -2.33 1.03
C LEU A 63 -6.01 -1.06 1.26
N LEU A 64 -5.49 0.06 0.77
CA LEU A 64 -6.22 1.34 0.68
C LEU A 64 -7.09 1.33 -0.58
N ARG A 65 -8.42 1.28 -0.43
CA ARG A 65 -9.36 1.09 -1.56
C ARG A 65 -10.46 2.14 -1.57
N GLY A 66 -10.76 2.66 -2.77
CA GLY A 66 -11.85 3.62 -2.99
C GLY A 66 -11.41 5.08 -2.81
N PHE A 67 -10.11 5.36 -2.87
CA PHE A 67 -9.55 6.70 -2.89
C PHE A 67 -9.25 7.15 -4.34
N ASP A 68 -9.34 8.45 -4.59
CA ASP A 68 -9.24 9.08 -5.91
C ASP A 68 -7.77 9.40 -6.29
N VAL A 69 -6.92 8.38 -6.27
CA VAL A 69 -5.49 8.47 -6.64
C VAL A 69 -5.38 8.36 -8.17
N LYS A 70 -5.04 9.47 -8.84
CA LYS A 70 -5.19 9.57 -10.31
C LYS A 70 -3.90 9.37 -11.08
N ASN A 71 -2.76 9.64 -10.47
CA ASN A 71 -1.48 9.72 -11.16
C ASN A 71 -0.32 9.31 -10.22
N ALA A 72 0.90 9.35 -10.78
CA ALA A 72 2.10 8.96 -10.05
C ALA A 72 2.46 9.98 -8.94
N GLU A 73 2.09 11.25 -9.10
CA GLU A 73 2.26 12.30 -8.10
C GLU A 73 1.43 12.02 -6.85
N ASP A 74 0.14 11.75 -7.01
CA ASP A 74 -0.78 11.38 -5.92
C ASP A 74 -0.27 10.12 -5.19
N PHE A 75 0.19 9.12 -5.95
CA PHE A 75 0.74 7.90 -5.39
C PHE A 75 2.04 8.15 -4.61
N ASN A 76 2.92 9.01 -5.13
CA ASN A 76 4.14 9.39 -4.42
C ASN A 76 3.83 10.13 -3.12
N ASP A 77 2.88 11.06 -3.12
CA ASP A 77 2.54 11.80 -1.90
C ASP A 77 2.06 10.85 -0.78
N ILE A 78 1.37 9.76 -1.14
CA ILE A 78 1.01 8.70 -0.19
C ILE A 78 2.25 7.97 0.35
N ILE A 79 3.22 7.65 -0.51
CA ILE A 79 4.49 7.03 -0.10
C ILE A 79 5.24 7.94 0.87
N GLU A 80 5.34 9.24 0.56
CA GLU A 80 6.00 10.22 1.42
C GLU A 80 5.28 10.39 2.77
N ALA A 81 3.94 10.27 2.81
CA ALA A 81 3.17 10.36 4.04
C ALA A 81 3.50 9.25 5.05
N PHE A 82 3.95 8.08 4.60
CA PHE A 82 4.45 7.03 5.50
C PHE A 82 5.79 7.42 6.14
N GLY A 83 6.60 8.23 5.44
CA GLY A 83 7.91 8.66 5.93
C GLY A 83 8.89 7.50 6.11
N TRP A 84 8.77 6.45 5.29
CA TRP A 84 9.73 5.36 5.22
C TRP A 84 10.94 5.75 4.37
N ASP A 85 12.09 5.15 4.66
CA ASP A 85 13.29 5.33 3.84
C ASP A 85 13.10 4.71 2.46
N GLU A 86 13.65 5.36 1.43
CA GLU A 86 13.65 4.80 0.08
C GLU A 86 14.68 3.68 -0.02
N MET A 87 14.24 2.51 -0.50
CA MET A 87 15.15 1.42 -0.85
C MET A 87 15.76 1.70 -2.23
N ARG A 88 17.09 1.73 -2.32
CA ARG A 88 17.79 1.82 -3.60
C ARG A 88 17.74 0.48 -4.33
N TYR A 89 17.16 0.45 -5.53
CA TYR A 89 17.16 -0.73 -6.38
C TYR A 89 18.56 -1.03 -6.94
N THR A 90 19.01 -2.27 -6.80
CA THR A 90 20.32 -2.77 -7.28
C THR A 90 20.18 -4.03 -8.15
N GLY A 91 18.96 -4.41 -8.52
CA GLY A 91 18.72 -5.60 -9.33
C GLY A 91 19.01 -5.39 -10.82
N ALA A 92 19.01 -6.48 -11.57
CA ALA A 92 19.35 -6.51 -12.99
C ALA A 92 18.15 -6.29 -13.94
N VAL A 93 16.93 -6.19 -13.41
CA VAL A 93 15.73 -6.02 -14.23
C VAL A 93 15.54 -4.54 -14.54
N VAL A 94 15.28 -4.23 -15.81
CA VAL A 94 15.01 -2.86 -16.26
C VAL A 94 13.74 -2.34 -15.59
N ARG A 95 13.85 -1.15 -15.00
CA ARG A 95 12.75 -0.37 -14.43
C ARG A 95 12.80 1.03 -14.99
N THR A 96 11.64 1.57 -15.34
CA THR A 96 11.49 2.93 -15.83
C THR A 96 11.10 3.85 -14.67
N HIS A 97 11.86 4.94 -14.49
CA HIS A 97 11.52 5.99 -13.52
C HIS A 97 10.26 6.72 -13.98
N VAL A 98 9.27 6.86 -13.10
CA VAL A 98 8.00 7.55 -13.41
C VAL A 98 7.96 8.90 -12.72
N TYR A 99 8.05 8.93 -11.38
CA TYR A 99 7.99 10.16 -10.60
C TYR A 99 8.56 9.95 -9.19
N LYS A 100 9.59 10.71 -8.81
CA LYS A 100 10.25 10.61 -7.48
C LYS A 100 10.51 9.14 -7.07
N ARG A 101 9.80 8.60 -6.06
CA ARG A 101 9.96 7.22 -5.56
C ARG A 101 9.12 6.18 -6.32
N VAL A 102 8.47 6.58 -7.41
CA VAL A 102 7.58 5.74 -8.23
C VAL A 102 8.31 5.29 -9.49
N TRP A 103 8.37 3.98 -9.67
CA TRP A 103 9.03 3.29 -10.77
C TRP A 103 8.08 2.22 -11.33
N THR A 104 8.28 1.82 -12.59
CA THR A 104 7.68 0.59 -13.11
C THR A 104 8.34 -0.64 -12.45
N ALA A 105 7.65 -1.78 -12.44
CA ALA A 105 8.14 -3.03 -11.87
C ALA A 105 8.93 -3.84 -12.92
N ASN A 106 8.41 -4.98 -13.38
CA ASN A 106 9.02 -5.73 -14.48
C ASN A 106 8.39 -5.32 -15.82
N GLU A 107 9.23 -5.24 -16.85
CA GLU A 107 8.81 -5.04 -18.25
C GLU A 107 8.93 -6.35 -19.06
N GLY A 108 8.86 -7.49 -18.35
CA GLY A 108 8.88 -8.82 -18.96
C GLY A 108 7.58 -9.12 -19.73
N PRO A 109 7.59 -10.14 -20.61
CA PRO A 109 6.41 -10.50 -21.40
C PRO A 109 5.20 -10.86 -20.54
N LEU A 110 3.99 -10.45 -20.95
CA LEU A 110 2.74 -10.78 -20.25
C LEU A 110 2.43 -12.29 -20.19
N SER A 111 3.07 -13.09 -21.05
CA SER A 111 2.95 -14.56 -21.04
C SER A 111 3.73 -15.23 -19.92
N GLU A 112 4.65 -14.52 -19.26
CA GLU A 112 5.48 -15.09 -18.20
C GLU A 112 4.75 -15.08 -16.86
N VAL A 113 4.87 -16.18 -16.13
CA VAL A 113 4.30 -16.33 -14.79
C VAL A 113 5.32 -15.83 -13.77
N ILE A 114 4.90 -14.87 -12.94
CA ILE A 114 5.69 -14.43 -11.79
C ILE A 114 5.39 -15.36 -10.60
N HIS A 115 6.38 -16.16 -10.20
CA HIS A 115 6.26 -17.04 -9.04
C HIS A 115 6.32 -16.26 -7.72
N PHE A 116 5.80 -16.84 -6.63
CA PHE A 116 5.91 -16.23 -5.30
C PHE A 116 7.37 -16.07 -4.86
N HIS A 117 7.72 -14.88 -4.39
CA HIS A 117 9.05 -14.52 -3.91
C HIS A 117 8.95 -13.34 -2.93
N HIS A 118 10.03 -13.09 -2.19
CA HIS A 118 10.23 -11.81 -1.48
C HIS A 118 10.99 -10.86 -2.38
N GLU A 119 10.59 -9.58 -2.41
CA GLU A 119 11.27 -8.55 -3.19
C GLU A 119 12.76 -8.51 -2.81
N MET A 120 13.64 -8.50 -3.82
CA MET A 120 15.10 -8.45 -3.65
C MET A 120 15.74 -9.59 -2.84
N VAL A 121 15.08 -10.75 -2.71
CA VAL A 121 15.60 -11.92 -1.96
C VAL A 121 16.97 -12.44 -2.44
N VAL A 122 17.39 -12.09 -3.66
CA VAL A 122 18.66 -12.52 -4.27
C VAL A 122 19.81 -11.53 -4.06
N VAL A 123 19.58 -10.40 -3.38
CA VAL A 123 20.64 -9.45 -3.05
C VAL A 123 21.27 -9.86 -1.73
N SER A 124 22.37 -10.61 -1.83
CA SER A 124 23.30 -10.93 -0.73
C SER A 124 24.34 -9.84 -0.55
#